data_AF-A0A0W0YAN2-F1
#
_entry.id   AF-A0A0W0YAN2-F1
#
_cell.length_a   1.000
_cell.length_b   1.000
_cell.length_c   1.000
_cell.angle_alpha   90.00
_cell.angle_beta   90.00
_cell.angle_gamma   90.00
#
_symmetry.space_group_name_H-M   'P 1'
#
loop_
_entity.id
_entity.type
_entity.pdbx_description
1 polymer ?
#
loop_
_entity_poly.entity_id
_entity_poly.type
_entity_poly.pdbx_seq_one_letter_code
_entity_poly.pdbx_strand_id
1 'polypeptide(L)'
;MKKLVLWALMVLMASTGFAHSLQHFKDVQKAVLKGKHVHFVVDFLKCAGPTPLKMDPLLVGLVSFHEIAMTQDKLAASSNHFTLNDPQFINQPVYEFARYTLTNDDQMTISMQVLDAKDYSLLTDKVTYKCKLGESVKVYS
;
A
#
# COMPACT_ATOMS: atom_id res chain seq x y z
N MET A 1 35.93 -15.17 33.10
CA MET A 1 36.11 -14.34 31.89
C MET A 1 35.55 -14.96 30.61
N LYS A 2 35.68 -16.28 30.35
CA LYS A 2 35.13 -16.94 29.13
C LYS A 2 33.60 -16.84 28.97
N LYS A 3 32.83 -16.77 30.07
CA LYS A 3 31.36 -16.67 30.03
C LYS A 3 30.85 -15.32 29.51
N LEU A 4 31.62 -14.23 29.68
CA LEU A 4 31.23 -12.88 29.22
C LEU A 4 31.44 -12.71 27.70
N VAL A 5 32.43 -13.41 27.13
CA VAL A 5 32.71 -13.38 25.67
C VAL A 5 31.59 -14.05 24.86
N LEU A 6 30.98 -15.12 25.40
CA LEU A 6 29.86 -15.80 24.75
C LEU A 6 28.57 -14.96 24.70
N TRP A 7 28.35 -14.09 25.69
CA TRP A 7 27.20 -13.19 25.70
C TRP A 7 27.36 -12.04 24.71
N ALA A 8 28.58 -11.51 24.55
CA ALA A 8 28.87 -10.48 23.57
C ALA A 8 28.70 -10.98 22.12
N LEU A 9 29.04 -12.25 21.82
CA LEU A 9 28.87 -12.82 20.49
C LEU A 9 27.39 -13.07 20.10
N MET A 10 26.51 -13.37 21.06
CA MET A 10 25.08 -13.56 20.77
C MET A 10 24.35 -12.25 20.44
N VAL A 11 24.83 -11.10 20.93
CA VAL A 11 24.23 -9.79 20.66
C VAL A 11 24.56 -9.27 19.25
N LEU A 12 25.69 -9.70 18.66
CA LEU A 12 26.09 -9.27 17.32
C LEU A 12 25.34 -9.96 16.16
N MET A 13 24.51 -10.97 16.44
CA MET A 13 23.60 -11.57 15.45
C MET A 13 22.19 -10.97 15.49
N ALA A 14 22.00 -9.80 16.11
CA ALA A 14 20.81 -8.99 15.91
C ALA A 14 20.75 -8.58 14.43
N SER A 15 20.11 -9.43 13.62
CA SER A 15 19.98 -9.32 12.18
C SER A 15 19.46 -7.94 11.79
N THR A 16 20.21 -7.25 10.93
CA THR A 16 19.73 -6.05 10.24
C THR A 16 18.54 -6.44 9.37
N GLY A 17 17.33 -6.18 9.87
CA GLY A 17 16.10 -6.42 9.13
C GLY A 17 15.93 -5.37 8.05
N PHE A 18 16.51 -5.61 6.87
CA PHE A 18 16.15 -4.82 5.69
C PHE A 18 14.82 -5.32 5.14
N ALA A 19 13.90 -4.41 4.86
CA ALA A 19 12.66 -4.74 4.17
C ALA A 19 13.00 -5.28 2.77
N HIS A 20 12.59 -6.51 2.50
CA HIS A 20 12.87 -7.17 1.23
C HIS A 20 11.72 -6.95 0.25
N SER A 21 12.02 -6.78 -1.04
CA SER A 21 11.00 -6.57 -2.06
C SER A 21 10.30 -7.90 -2.41
N LEU A 22 8.97 -7.87 -2.46
CA LEU A 22 8.11 -9.01 -2.80
C LEU A 22 7.68 -8.86 -4.26
N GLN A 23 8.08 -9.79 -5.12
CA GLN A 23 7.91 -9.65 -6.58
C GLN A 23 6.58 -10.22 -7.08
N HIS A 24 6.04 -11.22 -6.38
CA HIS A 24 4.80 -11.90 -6.79
C HIS A 24 3.77 -11.95 -5.66
N PHE A 25 2.50 -12.11 -6.03
CA PHE A 25 1.39 -12.28 -5.11
C PHE A 25 1.67 -13.37 -4.07
N LYS A 26 2.28 -14.50 -4.48
CA LYS A 26 2.65 -15.58 -3.56
C LYS A 26 3.63 -15.15 -2.48
N ASP A 27 4.55 -14.24 -2.78
CA ASP A 27 5.50 -13.70 -1.81
C ASP A 27 4.81 -12.77 -0.82
N VAL A 28 3.92 -11.92 -1.32
CA VAL A 28 3.07 -11.03 -0.50
C VAL A 28 2.18 -11.87 0.42
N GLN A 29 1.47 -12.87 -0.12
CA GLN A 29 0.64 -13.80 0.62
C GLN A 29 1.44 -14.51 1.71
N LYS A 30 2.63 -15.02 1.38
CA LYS A 30 3.51 -15.68 2.36
C LYS A 30 3.98 -14.73 3.46
N ALA A 31 4.26 -13.46 3.15
CA ALA A 31 4.65 -12.47 4.14
C ALA A 31 3.48 -12.15 5.10
N VAL A 32 2.29 -11.90 4.55
CA VAL A 32 1.08 -11.61 5.35
C VAL A 32 0.69 -12.80 6.23
N LEU A 33 0.72 -14.04 5.71
CA LEU A 33 0.45 -15.25 6.51
C LEU A 33 1.46 -15.47 7.66
N LYS A 34 2.65 -14.88 7.56
CA LYS A 34 3.66 -14.89 8.63
C LYS A 34 3.50 -13.73 9.63
N GLY A 35 2.44 -12.93 9.49
CA GLY A 35 2.19 -11.76 10.32
C GLY A 35 3.12 -10.58 10.01
N LYS A 36 3.76 -10.56 8.83
CA LYS A 36 4.58 -9.40 8.44
C LYS A 36 3.69 -8.26 7.97
N HIS A 37 4.09 -7.04 8.33
CA HIS A 37 3.57 -5.84 7.69
C HIS A 37 4.09 -5.76 6.25
N VAL A 38 3.21 -5.33 5.33
CA VAL A 38 3.55 -5.12 3.93
C VAL A 38 3.32 -3.66 3.57
N HIS A 39 4.26 -3.10 2.82
CA HIS A 39 4.26 -1.71 2.37
C HIS A 39 4.14 -1.68 0.85
N PHE A 40 3.10 -1.03 0.33
CA PHE A 40 2.87 -0.88 -1.10
C PHE A 40 3.31 0.50 -1.54
N VAL A 41 4.21 0.53 -2.52
CA VAL A 41 4.63 1.74 -3.23
C VAL A 41 4.00 1.71 -4.61
N VAL A 42 3.12 2.66 -4.90
CA VAL A 42 2.36 2.74 -6.15
C VAL A 42 2.87 3.93 -6.96
N ASP A 43 3.32 3.65 -8.18
CA ASP A 43 3.63 4.65 -9.21
C ASP A 43 2.40 4.79 -10.11
N PHE A 44 1.55 5.78 -9.80
CA PHE A 44 0.27 5.97 -10.48
C PHE A 44 0.45 6.37 -11.96
N LEU A 45 1.60 6.94 -12.32
CA LEU A 45 1.92 7.28 -13.71
C LEU A 45 2.14 6.04 -14.59
N LYS A 46 2.46 4.90 -13.97
CA LYS A 46 2.60 3.60 -14.65
C LYS A 46 1.36 2.70 -14.55
N CYS A 47 0.31 3.16 -13.89
CA CYS A 47 -0.97 2.44 -13.85
C CYS A 47 -1.84 2.83 -15.05
N ALA A 48 -2.63 1.90 -15.57
CA ALA A 48 -3.70 2.20 -16.51
C ALA A 48 -4.93 2.71 -15.74
N GLY A 49 -5.46 3.86 -16.09
CA GLY A 49 -6.62 4.44 -15.42
C GLY A 49 -6.93 5.84 -15.93
N PRO A 50 -7.87 6.56 -15.30
CA PRO A 50 -8.08 7.97 -15.60
C PRO A 50 -6.76 8.70 -15.44
N THR A 51 -6.35 9.40 -16.49
CA THR A 51 -5.14 10.20 -16.49
C THR A 51 -5.19 11.11 -15.27
N PRO A 52 -4.25 11.02 -14.31
CA PRO A 52 -4.22 11.99 -13.24
C PRO A 52 -4.08 13.38 -13.86
N LEU A 53 -4.65 14.37 -13.19
CA LEU A 53 -4.38 15.80 -13.39
C LEU A 53 -2.90 15.94 -13.78
N LYS A 54 -2.64 16.28 -15.05
CA LYS A 54 -1.32 16.25 -15.73
C LYS A 54 -0.34 17.31 -15.19
N MET A 55 -0.25 17.47 -13.87
CA MET A 55 0.45 18.60 -13.27
C MET A 55 1.68 18.19 -12.45
N ASP A 56 1.83 16.91 -12.06
CA ASP A 56 3.00 16.44 -11.31
C ASP A 56 3.77 15.34 -12.05
N PRO A 57 5.07 15.51 -12.35
CA PRO A 57 5.91 14.45 -12.94
C PRO A 57 6.17 13.28 -11.99
N LEU A 58 5.77 13.36 -10.71
CA LEU A 58 5.92 12.30 -9.73
C LEU A 58 4.63 12.13 -8.90
N LEU A 59 3.83 11.12 -9.24
CA LEU A 59 2.67 10.71 -8.43
C LEU A 59 2.93 9.33 -7.83
N VAL A 60 3.60 9.32 -6.67
CA VAL A 60 3.92 8.08 -5.93
C VAL A 60 3.20 8.06 -4.59
N GLY A 61 2.40 7.01 -4.36
CA GLY A 61 1.77 6.74 -3.08
C GLY A 61 2.51 5.64 -2.31
N LEU A 62 2.76 5.86 -1.03
CA LEU A 62 3.19 4.82 -0.09
C LEU A 62 2.03 4.52 0.85
N VAL A 63 1.60 3.25 0.90
CA VAL A 63 0.52 2.82 1.79
C VAL A 63 0.90 1.55 2.52
N SER A 64 0.57 1.53 3.82
CA SER A 64 0.74 0.36 4.68
C SER A 64 -0.61 0.07 5.31
N PHE A 65 -1.03 -1.19 5.25
CA PHE A 65 -2.35 -1.57 5.75
C PHE A 65 -2.22 -2.22 7.13
N HIS A 66 -3.03 -1.75 8.07
CA HIS A 66 -3.20 -2.42 9.36
C HIS A 66 -4.07 -3.67 9.22
N GLU A 67 -5.02 -3.64 8.28
CA GLU A 67 -6.00 -4.70 8.06
C GLU A 67 -5.93 -5.18 6.62
N ILE A 68 -5.74 -6.49 6.46
CA ILE A 68 -5.68 -7.15 5.16
C ILE A 68 -6.58 -8.38 5.22
N ALA A 69 -7.52 -8.47 4.29
CA ALA A 69 -8.30 -9.68 4.04
C ALA A 69 -7.68 -10.46 2.88
N MET A 70 -7.58 -11.78 3.01
CA MET A 70 -6.91 -12.61 2.00
C MET A 70 -7.64 -13.92 1.76
N THR A 71 -7.68 -14.32 0.49
CA THR A 71 -8.07 -15.67 0.05
C THR A 71 -6.90 -16.28 -0.74
N GLN A 72 -7.11 -17.46 -1.33
CA GLN A 72 -6.11 -18.08 -2.20
C GLN A 72 -5.74 -17.22 -3.42
N ASP A 73 -6.71 -16.47 -3.96
CA ASP A 73 -6.56 -15.79 -5.26
C ASP A 73 -6.53 -14.27 -5.17
N LYS A 74 -6.81 -13.70 -3.98
CA LYS A 74 -6.85 -12.26 -3.79
C LYS A 74 -6.43 -11.82 -2.40
N LEU A 75 -5.86 -10.63 -2.35
CA LEU A 75 -5.61 -9.83 -1.17
C LEU A 75 -6.37 -8.53 -1.34
N ALA A 76 -7.14 -8.14 -0.33
CA ALA A 76 -7.88 -6.88 -0.31
C ALA A 76 -7.55 -6.09 0.96
N ALA A 77 -7.35 -4.79 0.78
CA ALA A 77 -7.16 -3.84 1.86
C ALA A 77 -7.78 -2.49 1.48
N SER A 78 -7.93 -1.62 2.46
CA SER A 78 -8.38 -0.25 2.22
C SER A 78 -7.60 0.74 3.07
N SER A 79 -7.52 1.96 2.58
CA SER A 79 -7.07 3.13 3.31
C SER A 79 -8.20 4.14 3.37
N ASN A 80 -8.28 4.85 4.49
CA ASN A 80 -9.14 6.00 4.64
C ASN A 80 -8.28 7.19 5.08
N HIS A 81 -7.93 8.06 4.15
CA HIS A 81 -7.04 9.18 4.40
C HIS A 81 -7.84 10.46 4.63
N PHE A 82 -7.83 10.97 5.86
CA PHE A 82 -8.38 12.30 6.15
C PHE A 82 -7.46 13.39 5.61
N THR A 83 -8.03 14.38 4.92
CA THR A 83 -7.28 15.52 4.41
C THR A 83 -8.12 16.81 4.35
N LEU A 84 -7.44 17.94 4.28
CA LEU A 84 -7.97 19.26 3.92
C LEU A 84 -7.41 19.74 2.58
N ASN A 85 -6.66 18.89 1.88
CA ASN A 85 -5.85 19.25 0.71
C ASN A 85 -6.20 18.39 -0.51
N ASP A 86 -7.41 17.85 -0.58
CA ASP A 86 -7.90 17.26 -1.82
C ASP A 86 -7.97 18.39 -2.89
N PRO A 87 -7.39 18.19 -4.09
CA PRO A 87 -7.35 19.24 -5.11
C PRO A 87 -8.71 19.78 -5.57
N GLN A 88 -9.78 18.97 -5.45
CA GLN A 88 -11.14 19.35 -5.82
C GLN A 88 -11.89 20.00 -4.63
N PHE A 89 -11.48 19.73 -3.39
CA PHE A 89 -12.15 20.18 -2.16
C PHE A 89 -11.18 20.83 -1.17
N ILE A 90 -10.39 21.80 -1.63
CA ILE A 90 -9.37 22.49 -0.81
C ILE A 90 -10.02 23.16 0.41
N ASN A 91 -9.43 22.93 1.59
CA ASN A 91 -9.90 23.37 2.91
C ASN A 91 -11.24 22.78 3.37
N GLN A 92 -11.82 21.83 2.64
CA GLN A 92 -12.96 21.04 3.11
C GLN A 92 -12.45 19.75 3.78
N PRO A 93 -12.92 19.43 5.00
CA PRO A 93 -12.64 18.13 5.63
C PRO A 93 -13.22 16.99 4.81
N VAL A 94 -12.35 16.17 4.22
CA VAL A 94 -12.76 15.03 3.40
C VAL A 94 -11.97 13.77 3.77
N TYR A 95 -12.54 12.64 3.40
CA TYR A 95 -11.89 11.33 3.42
C TYR A 95 -11.62 10.87 1.99
N GLU A 96 -10.34 10.70 1.64
CA GLU A 96 -9.92 9.98 0.46
C GLU A 96 -9.96 8.47 0.77
N PHE A 97 -11.04 7.80 0.33
CA PHE A 97 -11.21 6.38 0.52
C PHE A 97 -10.63 5.61 -0.66
N ALA A 98 -9.63 4.78 -0.39
CA ALA A 98 -8.97 3.95 -1.39
C ALA A 98 -9.09 2.47 -1.05
N ARG A 99 -9.48 1.64 -2.02
CA ARG A 99 -9.51 0.18 -1.91
C ARG A 99 -8.50 -0.44 -2.86
N TYR A 100 -7.70 -1.36 -2.32
CA TYR A 100 -6.62 -2.05 -3.01
C TYR A 100 -6.99 -3.53 -3.09
N THR A 101 -6.92 -4.10 -4.29
CA THR A 101 -7.12 -5.53 -4.51
C THR A 101 -5.98 -6.06 -5.35
N LEU A 102 -5.16 -6.95 -4.81
CA LEU A 102 -4.10 -7.66 -5.52
C LEU A 102 -4.57 -9.08 -5.81
N THR A 103 -4.52 -9.52 -7.07
CA THR A 103 -4.90 -10.87 -7.49
C THR A 103 -3.67 -11.76 -7.72
N ASN A 104 -3.89 -13.07 -7.82
CA ASN A 104 -2.84 -14.09 -7.96
C ASN A 104 -2.06 -14.04 -9.29
N ASP A 105 -2.50 -13.25 -10.25
CA ASP A 105 -1.87 -12.92 -11.54
C ASP A 105 -1.07 -11.61 -11.48
N ASP A 106 -0.71 -11.17 -10.28
CA ASP A 106 0.10 -9.99 -10.00
C ASP A 106 -0.57 -8.65 -10.43
N GLN A 107 -1.88 -8.66 -10.70
CA GLN A 107 -2.64 -7.44 -11.01
C GLN A 107 -3.15 -6.78 -9.74
N MET A 108 -2.99 -5.46 -9.65
CA MET A 108 -3.54 -4.63 -8.59
C MET A 108 -4.61 -3.69 -9.14
N THR A 109 -5.80 -3.72 -8.55
CA THR A 109 -6.83 -2.69 -8.76
C THR A 109 -6.86 -1.76 -7.56
N ILE A 110 -6.78 -0.45 -7.83
CA ILE A 110 -6.90 0.62 -6.83
C ILE A 110 -8.11 1.46 -7.20
N SER A 111 -9.16 1.43 -6.38
CA SER A 111 -10.33 2.29 -6.58
C SER A 111 -10.37 3.38 -5.52
N MET A 112 -10.63 4.62 -5.93
CA MET A 112 -10.61 5.80 -5.08
C MET A 112 -11.92 6.57 -5.22
N GLN A 113 -12.38 7.15 -4.12
CA GLN A 113 -13.51 8.08 -4.06
C GLN A 113 -13.32 9.03 -2.87
N VAL A 114 -13.89 10.21 -2.95
CA VAL A 114 -13.84 11.22 -1.88
C VAL A 114 -15.18 11.22 -1.16
N LEU A 115 -15.13 11.20 0.17
CA LEU A 115 -16.30 11.28 1.05
C LEU A 115 -16.24 12.58 1.86
N ASP A 116 -17.40 13.18 2.14
CA ASP A 116 -17.49 14.27 3.10
C ASP A 116 -17.18 13.73 4.51
N ALA A 117 -16.28 14.39 5.26
CA ALA A 117 -15.89 13.89 6.57
C ALA A 117 -16.98 14.06 7.65
N LYS A 118 -18.02 14.87 7.40
CA LYS A 118 -19.12 15.12 8.32
C LYS A 118 -20.17 14.01 8.29
N ASP A 119 -20.53 13.54 7.11
CA ASP A 119 -21.66 12.62 6.92
C ASP A 119 -21.37 11.41 6.03
N TYR A 120 -20.13 11.28 5.52
CA TYR A 120 -19.68 10.20 4.65
C TYR A 120 -20.43 10.11 3.31
N SER A 121 -21.14 11.17 2.90
CA SER A 121 -21.71 11.26 1.56
C SER A 121 -20.61 11.23 0.49
N LEU A 122 -20.90 10.63 -0.65
CA LEU A 122 -19.99 10.57 -1.79
C LEU A 122 -19.89 11.96 -2.43
N LEU A 123 -18.68 12.49 -2.54
CA LEU A 123 -18.38 13.75 -3.20
C LEU A 123 -17.88 13.58 -4.64
N THR A 124 -17.34 12.40 -4.96
CA THR A 124 -16.84 12.08 -6.31
C THR A 124 -17.29 10.71 -6.79
N ASP A 125 -17.33 10.56 -8.11
CA ASP A 125 -17.43 9.25 -8.74
C ASP A 125 -16.18 8.42 -8.46
N LYS A 126 -16.38 7.10 -8.38
CA LYS A 126 -15.29 6.16 -8.17
C LYS A 126 -14.33 6.14 -9.36
N VAL A 127 -13.08 6.50 -9.12
CA VAL A 127 -11.95 6.35 -10.05
C VAL A 127 -11.28 5.00 -9.83
N THR A 128 -10.77 4.36 -10.87
CA THR A 128 -10.08 3.05 -10.77
C THR A 128 -8.81 3.02 -11.60
N TYR A 129 -7.72 2.63 -10.95
CA TYR A 129 -6.42 2.35 -11.55
C TYR A 129 -6.18 0.85 -11.58
N LYS A 130 -5.63 0.37 -12.69
CA LYS A 130 -5.10 -0.98 -12.88
C LYS A 130 -3.60 -0.89 -12.93
N CYS A 131 -2.96 -1.50 -11.95
CA CYS A 131 -1.53 -1.52 -11.76
C CYS A 131 -1.04 -2.98 -11.76
N LYS A 132 0.27 -3.18 -11.85
CA LYS A 132 0.90 -4.50 -11.88
C LYS A 132 2.07 -4.54 -10.90
N LEU A 133 2.11 -5.60 -10.10
CA LEU A 133 3.18 -5.85 -9.14
C LEU A 133 4.52 -6.05 -9.88
N GLY A 134 5.60 -5.50 -9.32
CA GLY A 134 6.93 -5.49 -9.93
C GLY A 134 7.14 -4.37 -10.97
N GLU A 135 6.06 -3.79 -11.50
CA GLU A 135 6.13 -2.74 -12.52
C GLU A 135 5.67 -1.37 -11.97
N SER A 136 4.36 -1.19 -11.79
CA SER A 136 3.75 0.03 -11.27
C SER A 136 3.45 -0.03 -9.78
N VAL A 137 3.55 -1.23 -9.17
CA VAL A 137 3.46 -1.41 -7.72
C VAL A 137 4.66 -2.20 -7.24
N LYS A 138 5.31 -1.73 -6.18
CA LYS A 138 6.36 -2.46 -5.47
C LYS A 138 5.89 -2.75 -4.06
N VAL A 139 6.16 -3.95 -3.56
CA VAL A 139 5.80 -4.35 -2.20
C VAL A 139 7.05 -4.70 -1.40
N TYR A 140 7.07 -4.33 -0.13
CA TYR A 140 8.15 -4.59 0.81
C TYR A 140 7.63 -5.15 2.13
N SER A 141 8.40 -6.01 2.81
CA SER A 141 8.11 -6.57 4.15
C SER A 141 9.36 -6.92 4.95
#